data_AF-A0A3P7C1L2-F1
#
_entry.id   AF-A0A3P7C1L2-F1
#
_cell.length_a   1.000
_cell.length_b   1.000
_cell.length_c   1.000
_cell.angle_alpha   90.00
_cell.angle_beta   90.00
_cell.angle_gamma   90.00
#
_symmetry.space_group_name_H-M   'P 1'
#
loop_
_entity.id
_entity.type
_entity.pdbx_description
1 polymer ?
#
loop_
_entity_poly.entity_id
_entity_poly.type
_entity_poly.pdbx_seq_one_letter_code
_entity_poly.pdbx_strand_id
1 'polypeptide(L)'
;MFLRHNVKVYGTFIIENSTNEFFGRVFCRKNISAGSFSPSVGELAMYLDKIRRKMKFEGWLINMEIEFPEFYDELFAADSYFSHLLQSDIRYRYDAVTRKGKLNWQNALNAENVDFALAAEDGIFLNYNWNLDLLRLSQDTAGNSHWSKRIFVGVDCFGRGCPGGGGFNTSEAVNLILQASQSYPDRPLSVALFAPAWSFEKRNDIASVLPIACPTQNAVRAAQLISNLDSCFWQPLETLLSAIRACGRVPTTRGQHKHWYRPLTPLPCSEDAPVLRTNFGFGLGLFRISDDGPERKLKYEPWSCLNSQQSRPEYIDSYAQGNSLRVELSATTSYSTTNGHLNDLGTMTPQLHLELFLFPNLCLSREAELSLVLKPLPLSEPAIRGSVASVLDPLENLRLRLFVDLTVLPAAGPLYTSKSYPVTHRQFLLHESAIEMVVGQTPNWACIRYRLGQQLTSAQTTDSGATEADAEVVCVRRLGMQIPYQHDCAFLLGGLTLVDPDANWL
;
A
#
# COMPACT_ATOMS: atom_id res chain seq x y z
N MET A 1 -6.72 -7.45 -8.46
CA MET A 1 -6.51 -7.07 -7.05
C MET A 1 -5.48 -5.95 -6.90
N PHE A 2 -4.18 -6.20 -7.13
CA PHE A 2 -3.11 -5.20 -6.95
C PHE A 2 -3.03 -4.13 -8.06
N LEU A 3 -3.48 -4.45 -9.28
CA LEU A 3 -3.60 -3.48 -10.38
C LEU A 3 -4.45 -2.24 -10.01
N ARG A 4 -5.49 -2.40 -9.17
CA ARG A 4 -6.31 -1.27 -8.68
C ARG A 4 -5.55 -0.32 -7.78
N HIS A 5 -4.47 -0.80 -7.17
CA HIS A 5 -3.58 -0.05 -6.29
C HIS A 5 -2.27 0.33 -6.99
N ASN A 6 -2.19 0.11 -8.31
CA ASN A 6 -0.98 0.30 -9.11
C ASN A 6 0.26 -0.44 -8.56
N VAL A 7 0.04 -1.59 -7.93
CA VAL A 7 1.10 -2.47 -7.45
C VAL A 7 1.25 -3.62 -8.44
N LYS A 8 2.46 -3.77 -8.99
CA LYS A 8 2.81 -4.89 -9.86
C LYS A 8 2.87 -6.19 -9.04
N VAL A 9 2.42 -7.26 -9.67
CA VAL A 9 2.37 -8.61 -9.14
C VAL A 9 3.33 -9.48 -9.95
N TYR A 10 4.09 -10.30 -9.24
CA TYR A 10 5.04 -11.21 -9.86
C TYR A 10 4.71 -12.63 -9.44
N GLY A 11 4.85 -13.57 -10.37
CA GLY A 11 4.94 -14.98 -10.03
C GLY A 11 6.29 -15.26 -9.38
N THR A 12 6.40 -16.40 -8.69
CA THR A 12 7.70 -16.94 -8.26
C THR A 12 7.98 -18.22 -9.01
N PHE A 13 9.12 -18.28 -9.68
CA PHE A 13 9.68 -19.53 -10.20
C PHE A 13 10.74 -19.99 -9.21
N ILE A 14 10.49 -21.13 -8.56
CA ILE A 14 11.36 -21.67 -7.53
C ILE A 14 11.80 -23.08 -7.87
N ILE A 15 13.10 -23.33 -7.72
CA ILE A 15 13.69 -24.67 -7.75
C ILE A 15 14.41 -24.86 -6.43
N GLU A 16 13.98 -25.84 -5.67
CA GLU A 16 14.57 -26.24 -4.39
C GLU A 16 15.08 -27.68 -4.49
N ASN A 17 15.98 -28.03 -3.56
CA ASN A 17 16.57 -29.36 -3.33
C ASN A 17 17.63 -29.76 -4.38
N SER A 18 18.79 -30.22 -3.91
CA SER A 18 19.91 -30.70 -4.74
C SER A 18 19.54 -31.90 -5.62
N THR A 19 18.48 -32.64 -5.31
CA THR A 19 18.00 -33.78 -6.11
C THR A 19 16.83 -33.43 -7.03
N ASN A 20 16.64 -32.15 -7.36
CA ASN A 20 15.51 -31.73 -8.19
C ASN A 20 15.62 -32.29 -9.62
N GLU A 21 14.79 -33.29 -9.93
CA GLU A 21 14.82 -33.94 -11.24
C GLU A 21 14.43 -33.00 -12.39
N PHE A 22 13.56 -32.00 -12.13
CA PHE A 22 13.17 -31.03 -13.16
C PHE A 22 14.35 -30.16 -13.57
N PHE A 23 15.16 -29.71 -12.61
CA PHE A 23 16.42 -29.02 -12.90
C PHE A 23 17.36 -29.90 -13.74
N GLY A 24 17.50 -31.17 -13.37
CA GLY A 24 18.27 -32.15 -14.13
C GLY A 24 17.81 -32.30 -15.57
N ARG A 25 16.50 -32.38 -15.82
CA ARG A 25 15.92 -32.53 -17.17
C ARG A 25 16.04 -31.26 -18.01
N VAL A 26 15.78 -30.10 -17.42
CA VAL A 26 15.64 -28.83 -18.17
C VAL A 26 16.97 -28.10 -18.32
N PHE A 27 17.72 -27.95 -17.24
CA PHE A 27 18.97 -27.18 -17.21
C PHE A 27 20.18 -28.07 -17.49
N CYS A 28 20.26 -29.26 -16.88
CA CYS A 28 21.38 -30.17 -17.11
C CYS A 28 21.21 -31.06 -18.36
N ARG A 29 20.00 -31.11 -18.95
CA ARG A 29 19.64 -32.01 -20.06
C ARG A 29 19.96 -33.49 -19.79
N LYS A 30 19.78 -33.94 -18.54
CA LYS A 30 20.03 -35.31 -18.08
C LYS A 30 18.74 -35.99 -17.59
N ASN A 31 18.76 -37.33 -17.51
CA ASN A 31 17.67 -38.15 -16.97
C ASN A 31 16.30 -37.89 -17.62
N ILE A 32 16.27 -37.71 -18.95
CA ILE A 32 15.04 -37.49 -19.71
C ILE A 32 14.44 -38.84 -20.09
N SER A 33 13.50 -39.33 -19.26
CA SER A 33 12.73 -40.54 -19.57
C SER A 33 11.73 -40.27 -20.70
N ALA A 34 11.51 -41.25 -21.59
CA ALA A 34 10.55 -41.14 -22.68
C ALA A 34 9.16 -40.71 -22.17
N GLY A 35 8.58 -39.67 -22.79
CA GLY A 35 7.28 -39.10 -22.40
C GLY A 35 7.32 -38.07 -21.25
N SER A 36 8.49 -37.83 -20.64
CA SER A 36 8.62 -36.81 -19.59
C SER A 36 8.55 -35.40 -20.16
N PHE A 37 7.83 -34.49 -19.49
CA PHE A 37 7.91 -33.06 -19.78
C PHE A 37 9.33 -32.56 -19.49
N SER A 38 10.05 -32.24 -20.56
CA SER A 38 11.49 -31.92 -20.56
C SER A 38 11.79 -30.76 -21.52
N PRO A 39 11.15 -29.60 -21.31
CA PRO A 39 11.37 -28.44 -22.18
C PRO A 39 12.84 -28.02 -22.14
N SER A 40 13.29 -27.40 -23.22
CA SER A 40 14.45 -26.53 -23.17
C SER A 40 14.24 -25.36 -22.21
N VAL A 41 15.35 -24.76 -21.79
CA VAL A 41 15.33 -23.47 -21.08
C VAL A 41 14.51 -22.42 -21.85
N GLY A 42 14.65 -22.38 -23.19
CA GLY A 42 13.87 -21.51 -24.06
C GLY A 42 12.37 -21.80 -24.03
N GLU A 43 11.98 -23.07 -24.18
CA GLU A 43 10.58 -23.48 -24.11
C GLU A 43 9.98 -23.22 -22.72
N LEU A 44 10.75 -23.45 -21.65
CA LEU A 44 10.32 -23.13 -20.29
C LEU A 44 10.03 -21.64 -20.14
N ALA A 45 10.94 -20.77 -20.57
CA ALA A 45 10.73 -19.32 -20.56
C ALA A 45 9.48 -18.92 -21.35
N MET A 46 9.27 -19.52 -22.54
CA MET A 46 8.06 -19.30 -23.34
C MET A 46 6.78 -19.75 -22.62
N TYR A 47 6.80 -20.88 -21.90
CA TYR A 47 5.64 -21.35 -21.13
C TYR A 47 5.35 -20.42 -19.96
N LEU A 48 6.36 -19.98 -19.21
CA LEU A 48 6.19 -19.02 -18.11
C LEU A 48 5.64 -17.68 -18.61
N ASP A 49 6.08 -17.20 -19.76
CA ASP A 49 5.55 -15.98 -20.36
C ASP A 49 4.12 -16.16 -20.91
N LYS A 50 3.78 -17.34 -21.45
CA LYS A 50 2.38 -17.69 -21.76
C LYS A 50 1.49 -17.67 -20.51
N ILE A 51 1.95 -18.24 -19.39
CA ILE A 51 1.24 -18.21 -18.11
C ILE A 51 1.06 -16.76 -17.67
N ARG A 52 2.13 -15.96 -17.65
CA ARG A 52 2.09 -14.54 -17.30
C ARG A 52 1.05 -13.76 -18.09
N ARG A 53 1.07 -13.87 -19.43
CA ARG A 53 0.09 -13.19 -20.29
C ARG A 53 -1.34 -13.68 -20.06
N LYS A 54 -1.53 -14.98 -19.86
CA LYS A 54 -2.86 -15.57 -19.64
C LYS A 54 -3.45 -15.15 -18.29
N MET A 55 -2.62 -15.11 -17.25
CA MET A 55 -3.00 -14.78 -15.87
C MET A 55 -2.89 -13.28 -15.55
N LYS A 56 -2.29 -12.50 -16.45
CA LYS A 56 -2.17 -11.02 -16.41
C LYS A 56 -1.43 -10.49 -15.17
N PHE A 57 -0.19 -10.94 -14.99
CA PHE A 57 0.76 -10.36 -14.03
C PHE A 57 2.04 -9.89 -14.74
N GLU A 58 2.91 -9.16 -14.06
CA GLU A 58 3.93 -8.34 -14.72
C GLU A 58 5.28 -9.04 -14.93
N GLY A 59 5.59 -10.06 -14.13
CA GLY A 59 6.89 -10.72 -14.22
C GLY A 59 7.15 -11.81 -13.20
N TRP A 60 8.43 -12.10 -12.97
CA TRP A 60 8.86 -13.26 -12.17
C TRP A 60 9.99 -12.92 -11.20
N LEU A 61 9.88 -13.43 -9.98
CA LEU A 61 11.01 -13.65 -9.07
C LEU A 61 11.57 -15.06 -9.32
N ILE A 62 12.86 -15.14 -9.63
CA ILE A 62 13.58 -16.39 -9.87
C ILE A 62 14.35 -16.75 -8.61
N ASN A 63 13.95 -17.85 -7.96
CA ASN A 63 14.60 -18.39 -6.78
C ASN A 63 15.20 -19.77 -7.06
N MET A 64 16.47 -19.81 -7.48
CA MET A 64 17.21 -21.06 -7.65
C MET A 64 17.94 -21.41 -6.36
N GLU A 65 17.26 -22.13 -5.46
CA GLU A 65 17.83 -22.69 -4.23
C GLU A 65 18.36 -24.10 -4.48
N ILE A 66 19.29 -24.21 -5.44
CA ILE A 66 19.90 -25.47 -5.84
C ILE A 66 21.38 -25.28 -6.12
N GLU A 67 22.18 -26.26 -5.70
CA GLU A 67 23.59 -26.35 -6.07
C GLU A 67 23.72 -26.94 -7.48
N PHE A 68 24.50 -26.29 -8.33
CA PHE A 68 24.76 -26.77 -9.69
C PHE A 68 25.75 -27.95 -9.65
N PRO A 69 25.47 -29.07 -10.35
CA PRO A 69 26.37 -30.22 -10.45
C PRO A 69 27.64 -29.90 -11.29
N GLU A 70 28.48 -30.92 -11.54
CA GLU A 70 29.88 -30.85 -12.05
C GLU A 70 30.15 -30.15 -13.41
N PHE A 71 29.23 -29.34 -13.96
CA PHE A 71 29.38 -28.54 -15.19
C PHE A 71 28.83 -27.12 -15.00
N TYR A 72 29.28 -26.42 -13.96
CA TYR A 72 28.64 -25.19 -13.50
C TYR A 72 28.73 -24.02 -14.50
N ASP A 73 29.77 -23.90 -15.35
CA ASP A 73 29.88 -22.79 -16.31
C ASP A 73 28.76 -22.84 -17.38
N GLU A 74 28.46 -24.03 -17.91
CA GLU A 74 27.38 -24.24 -18.87
C GLU A 74 26.01 -24.01 -18.22
N LEU A 75 25.85 -24.46 -16.97
CA LEU A 75 24.62 -24.27 -16.20
C LEU A 75 24.40 -22.82 -15.80
N PHE A 76 25.46 -22.12 -15.43
CA PHE A 76 25.45 -20.68 -15.17
C PHE A 76 25.02 -19.92 -16.42
N ALA A 77 25.58 -20.27 -17.59
CA ALA A 77 25.16 -19.70 -18.86
C ALA A 77 23.69 -20.01 -19.18
N ALA A 78 23.24 -21.25 -18.93
CA ALA A 78 21.86 -21.65 -19.13
C ALA A 78 20.87 -20.92 -18.19
N ASP A 79 21.21 -20.73 -16.92
CA ASP A 79 20.41 -19.97 -15.93
C ASP A 79 20.36 -18.47 -16.25
N SER A 80 21.50 -17.90 -16.62
CA SER A 80 21.57 -16.49 -17.05
C SER A 80 20.78 -16.28 -18.33
N TYR A 81 20.91 -17.20 -19.30
CA TYR A 81 20.13 -17.17 -20.53
C TYR A 81 18.64 -17.36 -20.28
N PHE A 82 18.25 -18.26 -19.37
CA PHE A 82 16.86 -18.42 -18.92
C PHE A 82 16.29 -17.09 -18.42
N SER A 83 17.04 -16.39 -17.58
CA SER A 83 16.65 -15.09 -17.04
C SER A 83 16.43 -14.07 -18.17
N HIS A 84 17.38 -13.94 -19.11
CA HIS A 84 17.22 -13.04 -20.26
C HIS A 84 16.04 -13.41 -21.19
N LEU A 85 15.73 -14.70 -21.32
CA LEU A 85 14.65 -15.17 -22.19
C LEU A 85 13.25 -14.93 -21.64
N LEU A 86 13.11 -14.67 -20.34
CA LEU A 86 11.82 -14.29 -19.77
C LEU A 86 11.42 -12.94 -20.36
N GLN A 87 10.55 -12.98 -21.38
CA GLN A 87 9.89 -11.82 -22.00
C GLN A 87 8.84 -11.21 -21.04
N SER A 88 9.25 -10.93 -19.80
CA SER A 88 8.48 -10.21 -18.80
C SER A 88 8.89 -8.75 -18.74
N ASP A 89 7.97 -7.93 -18.26
CA ASP A 89 8.23 -6.51 -18.03
C ASP A 89 9.20 -6.32 -16.85
N ILE A 90 9.27 -7.30 -15.94
CA ILE A 90 10.15 -7.29 -14.76
C ILE A 90 10.72 -8.69 -14.45
N ARG A 91 11.99 -8.75 -14.03
CA ARG A 91 12.73 -9.95 -13.62
C ARG A 91 13.56 -9.69 -12.36
N TYR A 92 13.31 -10.46 -11.30
CA TYR A 92 14.13 -10.40 -10.08
C TYR A 92 14.85 -11.71 -9.85
N ARG A 93 16.04 -11.65 -9.23
CA ARG A 93 16.78 -12.83 -8.76
C ARG A 93 16.84 -12.87 -7.25
N TYR A 94 16.67 -14.05 -6.65
CA TYR A 94 17.00 -14.25 -5.24
C TYR A 94 18.47 -14.65 -5.05
N ASP A 95 19.13 -14.08 -4.04
CA ASP A 95 20.49 -14.39 -3.60
C ASP A 95 20.54 -15.81 -2.99
N ALA A 96 20.90 -16.82 -3.78
CA ALA A 96 20.95 -18.21 -3.35
C ALA A 96 22.18 -18.93 -3.93
N VAL A 97 22.08 -19.44 -5.16
CA VAL A 97 23.21 -20.04 -5.87
C VAL A 97 24.24 -18.98 -6.27
N THR A 98 25.52 -19.28 -6.09
CA THR A 98 26.67 -18.44 -6.43
C THR A 98 27.16 -18.73 -7.85
N ARG A 99 27.99 -17.84 -8.41
CA ARG A 99 28.64 -18.02 -9.72
C ARG A 99 29.50 -19.28 -9.83
N LYS A 100 29.90 -19.84 -8.69
CA LYS A 100 30.62 -21.12 -8.57
C LYS A 100 29.67 -22.32 -8.51
N GLY A 101 28.38 -22.09 -8.72
CA GLY A 101 27.34 -23.11 -8.63
C GLY A 101 26.98 -23.54 -7.21
N LYS A 102 27.57 -22.96 -6.16
CA LYS A 102 27.31 -23.34 -4.76
C LYS A 102 26.04 -22.69 -4.24
N LEU A 103 25.17 -23.45 -3.58
CA LEU A 103 24.04 -22.90 -2.84
C LEU A 103 24.57 -22.25 -1.55
N ASN A 104 24.71 -20.92 -1.57
CA ASN A 104 25.25 -20.16 -0.46
C ASN A 104 24.76 -18.70 -0.53
N TRP A 105 23.79 -18.37 0.31
CA TRP A 105 23.24 -17.01 0.44
C TRP A 105 24.31 -16.04 0.93
N GLN A 106 24.63 -15.03 0.12
CA GLN A 106 25.68 -14.07 0.44
C GLN A 106 25.23 -13.00 1.45
N ASN A 107 23.92 -12.76 1.56
CA ASN A 107 23.32 -11.68 2.33
C ASN A 107 23.82 -10.28 1.90
N ALA A 108 24.43 -10.20 0.73
CA ALA A 108 25.03 -9.01 0.14
C ALA A 108 25.12 -9.18 -1.38
N LEU A 109 25.10 -8.06 -2.12
CA LEU A 109 25.57 -8.06 -3.51
C LEU A 109 27.10 -8.08 -3.49
N ASN A 110 27.71 -9.08 -4.13
CA ASN A 110 29.16 -9.21 -4.21
C ASN A 110 29.59 -9.96 -5.49
N ALA A 111 30.88 -10.26 -5.60
CA ALA A 111 31.45 -10.95 -6.77
C ALA A 111 30.89 -12.36 -7.03
N GLU A 112 30.21 -12.98 -6.06
CA GLU A 112 29.64 -14.32 -6.18
C GLU A 112 28.21 -14.32 -6.76
N ASN A 113 27.48 -13.20 -6.76
CA ASN A 113 26.10 -13.14 -7.24
C ASN A 113 25.79 -11.96 -8.18
N VAL A 114 26.74 -11.05 -8.41
CA VAL A 114 26.55 -9.87 -9.27
C VAL A 114 26.14 -10.21 -10.70
N ASP A 115 26.67 -11.29 -11.27
CA ASP A 115 26.36 -11.66 -12.65
C ASP A 115 24.89 -12.09 -12.81
N PHE A 116 24.31 -12.75 -11.79
CA PHE A 116 22.88 -13.08 -11.80
C PHE A 116 21.99 -11.85 -11.60
N ALA A 117 22.42 -10.89 -10.78
CA ALA A 117 21.71 -9.63 -10.62
C ALA A 117 21.65 -8.88 -11.95
N LEU A 118 22.76 -8.84 -12.69
CA LEU A 118 22.83 -8.24 -14.03
C LEU A 118 21.93 -8.96 -15.04
N ALA A 119 21.90 -10.30 -15.02
CA ALA A 119 21.05 -11.09 -15.91
C ALA A 119 19.54 -10.88 -15.65
N ALA A 120 19.17 -10.64 -14.40
CA ALA A 120 17.79 -10.31 -14.03
C ALA A 120 17.40 -8.87 -14.37
N GLU A 121 18.35 -7.97 -14.62
CA GLU A 121 18.12 -6.55 -14.93
C GLU A 121 17.40 -5.74 -13.83
N ASP A 122 16.19 -6.08 -13.40
CA ASP A 122 15.37 -5.26 -12.48
C ASP A 122 15.82 -5.32 -11.02
N GLY A 123 16.52 -6.38 -10.63
CA GLY A 123 17.25 -6.39 -9.37
C GLY A 123 17.44 -7.75 -8.73
N ILE A 124 18.08 -7.70 -7.56
CA ILE A 124 18.36 -8.84 -6.70
C ILE A 124 17.69 -8.68 -5.34
N PHE A 125 17.10 -9.76 -4.86
CA PHE A 125 16.55 -9.90 -3.51
C PHE A 125 17.62 -10.60 -2.69
N LEU A 126 18.28 -9.85 -1.81
CA LEU A 126 19.30 -10.40 -0.92
C LEU A 126 18.64 -11.25 0.16
N ASN A 127 19.36 -12.26 0.63
CA ASN A 127 18.93 -13.00 1.82
C ASN A 127 18.96 -12.11 3.08
N TYR A 128 18.25 -12.55 4.12
CA TYR A 128 17.92 -11.71 5.28
C TYR A 128 18.91 -11.76 6.46
N ASN A 129 20.00 -12.55 6.38
CA ASN A 129 21.00 -12.68 7.45
C ASN A 129 22.20 -11.72 7.25
N TRP A 130 21.92 -10.43 7.07
CA TRP A 130 22.93 -9.40 6.81
C TRP A 130 23.32 -8.61 8.07
N ASN A 131 24.39 -7.84 7.96
CA ASN A 131 24.83 -6.83 8.93
C ASN A 131 25.24 -5.54 8.20
N LEU A 132 25.59 -4.48 8.94
CA LEU A 132 25.93 -3.18 8.33
C LEU A 132 27.12 -3.24 7.35
N ASP A 133 28.12 -4.10 7.61
CA ASP A 133 29.27 -4.27 6.72
C ASP A 133 28.86 -4.93 5.39
N LEU A 134 27.92 -5.88 5.43
CA LEU A 134 27.38 -6.53 4.24
C LEU A 134 26.46 -5.60 3.43
N LEU A 135 25.69 -4.73 4.10
CA LEU A 135 24.97 -3.64 3.41
C LEU A 135 25.95 -2.70 2.73
N ARG A 136 27.04 -2.35 3.43
CA ARG A 136 28.09 -1.49 2.88
C ARG A 136 28.76 -2.11 1.66
N LEU A 137 29.12 -3.39 1.74
CA LEU A 137 29.66 -4.16 0.62
C LEU A 137 28.72 -4.15 -0.58
N SER A 138 27.41 -4.29 -0.35
CA SER A 138 26.40 -4.26 -1.42
C SER A 138 26.37 -2.90 -2.11
N GLN A 139 26.40 -1.81 -1.34
CA GLN A 139 26.47 -0.45 -1.88
C GLN A 139 27.75 -0.26 -2.69
N ASP A 140 28.91 -0.59 -2.13
CA ASP A 140 30.20 -0.41 -2.80
C ASP A 140 30.29 -1.24 -4.09
N THR A 141 29.79 -2.48 -4.07
CA THR A 141 29.68 -3.32 -5.27
C THR A 141 28.72 -2.70 -6.31
N ALA A 142 27.65 -2.04 -5.87
CA ALA A 142 26.74 -1.37 -6.78
C ALA A 142 27.39 -0.20 -7.54
N GLY A 143 28.31 0.50 -6.87
CA GLY A 143 29.09 1.62 -7.40
C GLY A 143 28.32 2.91 -7.65
N ASN A 144 27.01 2.85 -7.95
CA ASN A 144 26.19 4.03 -8.27
C ASN A 144 24.72 3.87 -7.84
N SER A 145 23.99 4.99 -7.81
CA SER A 145 22.59 5.03 -7.36
C SER A 145 21.64 4.23 -8.24
N HIS A 146 21.87 4.20 -9.56
CA HIS A 146 20.98 3.49 -10.48
C HIS A 146 20.98 1.99 -10.18
N TRP A 147 22.17 1.43 -9.94
CA TRP A 147 22.30 0.01 -9.62
C TRP A 147 21.95 -0.31 -8.17
N SER A 148 22.34 0.55 -7.22
CA SER A 148 22.09 0.31 -5.79
C SER A 148 20.59 0.22 -5.45
N LYS A 149 19.73 0.97 -6.14
CA LYS A 149 18.26 0.89 -5.98
C LYS A 149 17.65 -0.44 -6.40
N ARG A 150 18.36 -1.24 -7.19
CA ARG A 150 17.95 -2.57 -7.64
C ARG A 150 18.41 -3.67 -6.68
N ILE A 151 19.03 -3.30 -5.55
CA ILE A 151 19.39 -4.21 -4.47
C ILE A 151 18.30 -4.14 -3.41
N PHE A 152 17.49 -5.18 -3.33
CA PHE A 152 16.42 -5.31 -2.35
C PHE A 152 16.92 -6.14 -1.17
N VAL A 153 17.24 -5.48 -0.07
CA VAL A 153 17.72 -6.13 1.15
C VAL A 153 16.57 -6.91 1.78
N GLY A 154 16.75 -8.22 1.95
CA GLY A 154 15.75 -9.10 2.53
C GLY A 154 15.52 -8.81 4.02
N VAL A 155 14.25 -8.78 4.43
CA VAL A 155 13.83 -8.63 5.82
C VAL A 155 12.84 -9.74 6.14
N ASP A 156 13.26 -10.74 6.91
CA ASP A 156 12.37 -11.83 7.34
C ASP A 156 11.46 -11.37 8.47
N CYS A 157 10.18 -11.22 8.17
CA CYS A 157 9.18 -10.78 9.14
C CYS A 157 8.91 -11.85 10.21
N PHE A 158 9.38 -13.09 10.02
CA PHE A 158 9.39 -14.14 11.06
C PHE A 158 10.67 -14.16 11.90
N GLY A 159 11.71 -13.43 11.49
CA GLY A 159 12.89 -13.18 12.32
C GLY A 159 13.96 -14.28 12.34
N ARG A 160 14.00 -15.19 11.35
CA ARG A 160 14.97 -16.31 11.34
C ARG A 160 16.38 -15.81 10.99
N GLY A 161 17.09 -15.27 11.98
CA GLY A 161 18.45 -14.73 11.80
C GLY A 161 18.50 -13.30 11.24
N CYS A 162 17.34 -12.72 10.94
CA CYS A 162 17.23 -11.34 10.48
C CYS A 162 17.48 -10.36 11.64
N PRO A 163 18.21 -9.24 11.41
CA PRO A 163 18.30 -8.14 12.38
C PRO A 163 16.92 -7.73 12.91
N GLY A 164 16.83 -7.43 14.20
CA GLY A 164 15.56 -7.10 14.88
C GLY A 164 14.69 -8.29 15.28
N GLY A 165 14.91 -9.50 14.73
CA GLY A 165 14.19 -10.70 15.15
C GLY A 165 12.74 -10.80 14.66
N GLY A 166 12.35 -10.01 13.65
CA GLY A 166 11.03 -10.08 13.00
C GLY A 166 9.87 -9.62 13.88
N GLY A 167 8.67 -10.05 13.55
CA GLY A 167 7.43 -9.64 14.21
C GLY A 167 7.20 -8.13 14.18
N PHE A 168 6.77 -7.54 15.29
CA PHE A 168 6.67 -6.08 15.41
C PHE A 168 8.04 -5.38 15.34
N ASN A 169 9.13 -6.09 15.64
CA ASN A 169 10.49 -5.59 15.52
C ASN A 169 11.04 -5.69 14.07
N THR A 170 10.24 -6.11 13.10
CA THR A 170 10.58 -6.03 11.66
C THR A 170 11.00 -4.59 11.27
N SER A 171 10.41 -3.59 11.93
CA SER A 171 10.75 -2.17 11.75
C SER A 171 12.20 -1.84 12.10
N GLU A 172 12.84 -2.54 13.04
CA GLU A 172 14.25 -2.35 13.39
C GLU A 172 15.18 -2.68 12.22
N ALA A 173 14.91 -3.80 11.52
CA ALA A 173 15.66 -4.19 10.33
C ALA A 173 15.56 -3.13 9.22
N VAL A 174 14.34 -2.63 8.97
CA VAL A 174 14.10 -1.60 7.95
C VAL A 174 14.77 -0.28 8.35
N ASN A 175 14.78 0.07 9.63
CA ASN A 175 15.47 1.25 10.14
C ASN A 175 16.99 1.17 9.92
N LEU A 176 17.61 0.01 10.11
CA LEU A 176 19.04 -0.18 9.79
C LEU A 176 19.33 0.00 8.29
N ILE A 177 18.45 -0.49 7.41
CA ILE A 177 18.58 -0.29 5.96
C ILE A 177 18.43 1.19 5.59
N LEU A 178 17.54 1.92 6.26
CA LEU A 178 17.40 3.37 6.11
C LEU A 178 18.68 4.08 6.51
N GLN A 179 19.25 3.77 7.67
CA GLN A 179 20.50 4.38 8.15
C GLN A 179 21.67 4.12 7.18
N ALA A 180 21.79 2.90 6.65
CA ALA A 180 22.79 2.56 5.64
C ALA A 180 22.58 3.38 4.34
N SER A 181 21.33 3.54 3.91
CA SER A 181 20.96 4.32 2.73
C SER A 181 21.16 5.83 2.91
N GLN A 182 20.98 6.35 4.12
CA GLN A 182 21.25 7.74 4.48
C GLN A 182 22.74 8.04 4.57
N SER A 183 23.54 7.08 5.05
CA SER A 183 24.99 7.21 5.14
C SER A 183 25.66 7.30 3.76
N TYR A 184 25.03 6.70 2.74
CA TYR A 184 25.50 6.72 1.36
C TYR A 184 24.35 7.02 0.38
N PRO A 185 23.90 8.28 0.31
CA PRO A 185 22.72 8.66 -0.45
C PRO A 185 22.91 8.57 -1.98
N ASP A 186 24.16 8.52 -2.45
CA ASP A 186 24.53 8.21 -3.84
C ASP A 186 24.44 6.71 -4.16
N ARG A 187 24.25 5.85 -3.14
CA ARG A 187 24.11 4.39 -3.24
C ARG A 187 23.05 3.90 -2.23
N PRO A 188 21.78 4.32 -2.36
CA PRO A 188 20.70 3.87 -1.46
C PRO A 188 20.37 2.40 -1.71
N LEU A 189 19.84 1.71 -0.71
CA LEU A 189 19.35 0.33 -0.84
C LEU A 189 17.82 0.31 -0.88
N SER A 190 17.26 -0.75 -1.45
CA SER A 190 15.82 -1.05 -1.41
C SER A 190 15.52 -2.15 -0.38
N VAL A 191 14.25 -2.39 -0.09
CA VAL A 191 13.80 -3.38 0.90
C VAL A 191 12.94 -4.45 0.24
N ALA A 192 13.17 -5.71 0.58
CA ALA A 192 12.29 -6.84 0.29
C ALA A 192 11.76 -7.43 1.61
N LEU A 193 10.49 -7.22 1.91
CA LEU A 193 9.84 -7.87 3.07
C LEU A 193 9.53 -9.33 2.72
N PHE A 194 10.16 -10.26 3.43
CA PHE A 194 9.88 -11.68 3.32
C PHE A 194 8.79 -12.07 4.34
N ALA A 195 7.74 -12.73 3.85
CA ALA A 195 6.58 -13.20 4.61
C ALA A 195 5.91 -12.13 5.51
N PRO A 196 5.49 -10.96 4.96
CA PRO A 196 4.84 -9.89 5.74
C PRO A 196 3.45 -10.26 6.27
N ALA A 197 2.90 -11.44 5.91
CA ALA A 197 1.66 -11.97 6.47
C ALA A 197 1.82 -12.46 7.92
N TRP A 198 2.99 -12.30 8.55
CA TRP A 198 3.29 -12.69 9.93
C TRP A 198 2.21 -12.25 10.94
N SER A 199 1.74 -11.00 10.87
CA SER A 199 0.71 -10.46 11.79
C SER A 199 -0.59 -11.28 11.73
N PHE A 200 -0.96 -11.74 10.54
CA PHE A 200 -2.11 -12.61 10.32
C PHE A 200 -1.82 -14.06 10.74
N GLU A 201 -0.68 -14.62 10.34
CA GLU A 201 -0.34 -16.02 10.60
C GLU A 201 -0.11 -16.30 12.09
N LYS A 202 0.49 -15.34 12.81
CA LYS A 202 0.76 -15.41 14.26
C LYS A 202 -0.34 -14.82 15.13
N ARG A 203 -1.48 -14.42 14.56
CA ARG A 203 -2.57 -13.76 15.31
C ARG A 203 -3.04 -14.50 16.55
N ASN A 204 -3.10 -15.83 16.51
CA ASN A 204 -3.54 -16.65 17.66
C ASN A 204 -2.48 -16.68 18.76
N ASP A 205 -1.21 -16.85 18.37
CA ASP A 205 -0.07 -16.82 19.28
C ASP A 205 0.00 -15.46 19.98
N ILE A 206 -0.13 -14.36 19.22
CA ILE A 206 -0.12 -12.99 19.76
C ILE A 206 -1.32 -12.75 20.67
N ALA A 207 -2.53 -13.12 20.25
CA ALA A 207 -3.75 -12.92 21.04
C ALA A 207 -3.75 -13.69 22.36
N SER A 208 -3.06 -14.83 22.43
CA SER A 208 -2.95 -15.61 23.68
C SER A 208 -2.18 -14.90 24.80
N VAL A 209 -1.36 -13.90 24.45
CA VAL A 209 -0.51 -13.15 25.38
C VAL A 209 -1.09 -11.76 25.68
N LEU A 210 -2.06 -11.29 24.90
CA LEU A 210 -2.73 -9.99 25.13
C LEU A 210 -3.86 -10.13 26.19
N PRO A 211 -3.97 -9.20 27.16
CA PRO A 211 -5.00 -9.26 28.22
C PRO A 211 -6.47 -9.14 27.74
N ILE A 212 -6.70 -8.92 26.44
CA ILE A 212 -8.03 -8.67 25.88
C ILE A 212 -8.67 -9.99 25.46
N ALA A 213 -9.46 -10.54 26.39
CA ALA A 213 -10.55 -11.51 26.23
C ALA A 213 -10.48 -12.53 25.07
N CYS A 214 -10.19 -13.79 25.44
CA CYS A 214 -10.49 -15.07 24.79
C CYS A 214 -10.49 -15.13 23.25
N PRO A 215 -9.63 -15.97 22.65
CA PRO A 215 -9.72 -16.27 21.23
C PRO A 215 -11.05 -16.98 20.89
N THR A 216 -11.75 -16.44 19.89
CA THR A 216 -12.53 -17.19 18.87
C THR A 216 -14.01 -17.58 19.06
N GLN A 217 -14.83 -16.90 19.86
CA GLN A 217 -16.30 -17.07 19.76
C GLN A 217 -17.05 -15.96 19.02
N ASN A 218 -16.45 -14.77 18.85
CA ASN A 218 -17.08 -13.66 18.16
C ASN A 218 -16.24 -13.25 16.95
N ALA A 219 -16.80 -13.44 15.76
CA ALA A 219 -16.13 -13.14 14.50
C ALA A 219 -15.81 -11.65 14.31
N VAL A 220 -16.64 -10.76 14.87
CA VAL A 220 -16.37 -9.31 14.86
C VAL A 220 -15.09 -9.01 15.61
N ARG A 221 -14.90 -9.62 16.79
CA ARG A 221 -13.67 -9.48 17.58
C ARG A 221 -12.46 -10.08 16.86
N ALA A 222 -12.64 -11.20 16.15
CA ALA A 222 -11.57 -11.78 15.35
C ALA A 222 -11.14 -10.86 14.20
N ALA A 223 -12.08 -10.22 13.51
CA ALA A 223 -11.78 -9.25 12.46
C ALA A 223 -11.11 -7.97 13.01
N GLN A 224 -11.59 -7.45 14.15
CA GLN A 224 -10.97 -6.32 14.85
C GLN A 224 -9.53 -6.65 15.25
N LEU A 225 -9.30 -7.81 15.86
CA LEU A 225 -7.95 -8.27 16.21
C LEU A 225 -7.03 -8.31 14.99
N ILE A 226 -7.46 -8.91 13.88
CA ILE A 226 -6.66 -8.97 12.65
C ILE A 226 -6.32 -7.56 12.16
N SER A 227 -7.29 -6.66 12.13
CA SER A 227 -7.06 -5.26 11.71
C SER A 227 -6.08 -4.53 12.62
N ASN A 228 -6.20 -4.71 13.93
CA ASN A 228 -5.31 -4.07 14.90
C ASN A 228 -3.88 -4.61 14.78
N LEU A 229 -3.71 -5.92 14.63
CA LEU A 229 -2.40 -6.55 14.45
C LEU A 229 -1.74 -6.12 13.13
N ASP A 230 -2.51 -6.05 12.05
CA ASP A 230 -2.03 -5.58 10.75
C ASP A 230 -1.58 -4.11 10.83
N SER A 231 -2.38 -3.26 11.48
CA SER A 231 -2.04 -1.84 11.70
C SER A 231 -0.78 -1.66 12.54
N CYS A 232 -0.66 -2.39 13.66
CA CYS A 232 0.55 -2.36 14.50
C CYS A 232 1.80 -2.83 13.74
N PHE A 233 1.65 -3.77 12.80
CA PHE A 233 2.75 -4.27 11.99
C PHE A 233 3.16 -3.28 10.89
N TRP A 234 2.21 -2.74 10.12
CA TRP A 234 2.50 -1.90 8.96
C TRP A 234 2.80 -0.44 9.28
N GLN A 235 2.19 0.15 10.32
CA GLN A 235 2.35 1.57 10.65
C GLN A 235 3.82 2.03 10.76
N PRO A 236 4.69 1.37 11.56
CA PRO A 236 6.09 1.77 11.62
C PRO A 236 6.82 1.53 10.29
N LEU A 237 6.48 0.45 9.57
CA LEU A 237 7.11 0.11 8.30
C LEU A 237 6.78 1.14 7.21
N GLU A 238 5.57 1.65 7.14
CA GLU A 238 5.15 2.60 6.11
C GLU A 238 5.98 3.89 6.15
N THR A 239 6.22 4.41 7.35
CA THR A 239 7.05 5.59 7.58
C THR A 239 8.48 5.34 7.11
N LEU A 240 9.06 4.19 7.48
CA LEU A 240 10.44 3.83 7.15
C LEU A 240 10.62 3.55 5.65
N LEU A 241 9.72 2.79 5.03
CA LEU A 241 9.74 2.48 3.60
C LEU A 241 9.60 3.74 2.75
N SER A 242 8.76 4.69 3.18
CA SER A 242 8.64 6.01 2.54
C SER A 242 9.93 6.80 2.61
N ALA A 243 10.62 6.78 3.77
CA ALA A 243 11.91 7.43 3.93
C ALA A 243 12.99 6.77 3.03
N ILE A 244 13.03 5.45 2.94
CA ILE A 244 13.97 4.70 2.08
C ILE A 244 13.75 5.04 0.61
N ARG A 245 12.50 5.06 0.13
CA ARG A 245 12.18 5.45 -1.26
C ARG A 245 12.66 6.85 -1.60
N ALA A 246 12.77 7.72 -0.61
CA ALA A 246 13.28 9.07 -0.78
C ALA A 246 14.82 9.13 -0.81
N CYS A 247 15.53 8.10 -0.34
CA CYS A 247 16.98 7.97 -0.50
C CYS A 247 17.34 7.70 -1.98
N GLY A 248 18.41 8.32 -2.49
CA GLY A 248 18.86 8.09 -3.88
C GLY A 248 18.71 9.23 -4.87
N ARG A 249 18.52 10.46 -4.42
CA ARG A 249 18.61 11.63 -5.31
C ARG A 249 19.94 12.31 -5.03
N VAL A 250 20.88 12.12 -5.94
CA VAL A 250 22.28 12.58 -5.84
C VAL A 250 22.33 14.08 -5.59
N PRO A 251 23.15 14.58 -4.64
CA PRO A 251 23.39 16.00 -4.46
C PRO A 251 24.01 16.63 -5.72
N THR A 252 23.34 17.61 -6.34
CA THR A 252 24.04 18.60 -7.17
C THR A 252 24.78 19.59 -6.26
N THR A 253 25.80 20.28 -6.80
CA THR A 253 26.72 21.21 -6.11
C THR A 253 26.09 22.34 -5.29
N ARG A 254 24.76 22.47 -5.30
CA ARG A 254 23.98 23.42 -4.48
C ARG A 254 23.30 22.80 -3.26
N GLY A 255 23.60 21.55 -2.88
CA GLY A 255 23.19 21.00 -1.58
C GLY A 255 21.68 20.84 -1.38
N GLN A 256 20.89 20.76 -2.45
CA GLN A 256 19.43 20.66 -2.36
C GLN A 256 18.90 19.52 -3.23
N HIS A 257 18.67 18.33 -2.64
CA HIS A 257 17.76 17.34 -3.21
C HIS A 257 16.70 16.89 -2.20
N LYS A 258 15.57 16.50 -2.79
CA LYS A 258 14.19 16.58 -2.29
C LYS A 258 13.65 15.19 -2.00
N HIS A 259 12.87 15.04 -0.93
CA HIS A 259 12.11 13.82 -0.66
C HIS A 259 10.80 13.90 -1.46
N TRP A 260 10.59 13.03 -2.43
CA TRP A 260 9.27 12.94 -3.08
C TRP A 260 8.54 11.80 -2.42
N TYR A 261 7.74 12.14 -1.41
CA TYR A 261 6.70 11.26 -0.91
C TYR A 261 5.76 10.97 -2.09
N ARG A 262 5.79 9.74 -2.61
CA ARG A 262 4.80 9.22 -3.54
C ARG A 262 3.85 8.34 -2.73
N PRO A 263 2.72 8.87 -2.26
CA PRO A 263 1.68 8.02 -1.68
C PRO A 263 1.29 6.96 -2.72
N LEU A 264 0.87 5.78 -2.25
CA LEU A 264 0.31 4.74 -3.10
C LEU A 264 -1.09 5.19 -3.55
N THR A 265 -1.14 6.16 -4.46
CA THR A 265 -2.42 6.70 -4.93
C THR A 265 -3.05 5.71 -5.91
N PRO A 266 -4.35 5.40 -5.77
CA PRO A 266 -5.08 4.71 -6.83
C PRO A 266 -5.10 5.61 -8.07
N LEU A 267 -4.36 5.25 -9.11
CA LEU A 267 -4.47 5.89 -10.41
C LEU A 267 -5.75 5.41 -11.10
N PRO A 268 -6.45 6.28 -11.85
CA PRO A 268 -7.64 5.87 -12.59
C PRO A 268 -7.31 4.79 -13.62
N CYS A 269 -8.20 3.80 -13.76
CA CYS A 269 -7.99 2.66 -14.66
C CYS A 269 -8.40 2.91 -16.13
N SER A 270 -8.86 4.11 -16.49
CA SER A 270 -9.17 4.53 -17.89
C SER A 270 -9.52 6.02 -17.95
N GLU A 271 -9.47 6.63 -19.15
CA GLU A 271 -9.87 8.04 -19.38
C GLU A 271 -11.32 8.34 -18.97
N ASP A 272 -12.23 7.36 -19.09
CA ASP A 272 -13.65 7.53 -18.71
C ASP A 272 -13.97 7.13 -17.25
N ALA A 273 -12.97 6.74 -16.45
CA ALA A 273 -13.20 6.31 -15.07
C ALA A 273 -13.23 7.51 -14.12
N PRO A 274 -14.03 7.46 -13.04
CA PRO A 274 -13.92 8.45 -11.97
C PRO A 274 -12.48 8.50 -11.44
N VAL A 275 -12.00 9.71 -11.12
CA VAL A 275 -10.68 9.95 -10.51
C VAL A 275 -10.45 9.04 -9.31
N LEU A 276 -11.49 8.86 -8.48
CA LEU A 276 -11.49 7.90 -7.39
C LEU A 276 -12.91 7.37 -7.20
N ARG A 277 -13.05 6.05 -7.09
CA ARG A 277 -14.31 5.42 -6.65
C ARG A 277 -14.01 4.25 -5.74
N THR A 278 -14.64 4.26 -4.57
CA THR A 278 -14.51 3.19 -3.60
C THR A 278 -15.77 3.03 -2.77
N ASN A 279 -16.06 1.79 -2.36
CA ASN A 279 -17.01 1.50 -1.26
C ASN A 279 -16.28 1.04 0.01
N PHE A 280 -14.95 1.20 0.05
CA PHE A 280 -14.07 0.78 1.13
C PHE A 280 -14.09 -0.73 1.41
N GLY A 281 -14.59 -1.54 0.47
CA GLY A 281 -14.69 -2.98 0.62
C GLY A 281 -13.34 -3.65 0.76
N PHE A 282 -13.19 -4.50 1.78
CA PHE A 282 -11.97 -5.26 2.06
C PHE A 282 -11.79 -6.45 1.11
N GLY A 283 -12.80 -6.77 0.29
CA GLY A 283 -12.84 -8.04 -0.43
C GLY A 283 -12.97 -9.25 0.51
N LEU A 284 -13.39 -9.01 1.75
CA LEU A 284 -13.59 -9.98 2.83
C LEU A 284 -14.76 -9.48 3.68
N GLY A 285 -15.54 -10.39 4.24
CA GLY A 285 -16.66 -10.00 5.12
C GLY A 285 -17.08 -11.13 6.06
N LEU A 286 -17.73 -10.76 7.16
CA LEU A 286 -18.23 -11.69 8.17
C LEU A 286 -19.71 -12.07 7.99
N PHE A 287 -20.44 -11.22 7.28
CA PHE A 287 -21.88 -11.35 7.09
C PHE A 287 -22.21 -11.30 5.60
N ARG A 288 -23.20 -12.10 5.20
CA ARG A 288 -23.91 -11.94 3.94
C ARG A 288 -25.33 -11.46 4.22
N ILE A 289 -25.84 -10.66 3.31
CA ILE A 289 -27.24 -10.27 3.31
C ILE A 289 -28.00 -11.46 2.71
N SER A 290 -28.91 -12.08 3.47
CA SER A 290 -29.81 -13.08 2.90
C SER A 290 -30.92 -12.38 2.12
N ASP A 291 -31.04 -12.65 0.83
CA ASP A 291 -32.12 -12.15 -0.02
C ASP A 291 -33.45 -12.91 0.17
N ASP A 292 -33.47 -13.95 1.02
CA ASP A 292 -34.63 -14.78 1.30
C ASP A 292 -35.59 -14.13 2.32
N GLY A 293 -36.42 -13.19 1.86
CA GLY A 293 -37.58 -12.67 2.60
C GLY A 293 -37.77 -11.14 2.56
N PRO A 294 -38.94 -10.63 2.98
CA PRO A 294 -39.24 -9.19 3.01
C PRO A 294 -38.41 -8.41 4.05
N GLU A 295 -37.87 -9.09 5.05
CA GLU A 295 -36.89 -8.56 6.00
C GLU A 295 -35.52 -9.19 5.74
N ARG A 296 -34.61 -8.42 5.14
CA ARG A 296 -33.24 -8.86 4.88
C ARG A 296 -32.46 -9.00 6.19
N LYS A 297 -32.13 -10.23 6.57
CA LYS A 297 -31.34 -10.54 7.75
C LYS A 297 -29.85 -10.60 7.41
N LEU A 298 -29.01 -10.00 8.25
CA LEU A 298 -27.57 -10.25 8.21
C LEU A 298 -27.34 -11.66 8.72
N LYS A 299 -26.95 -12.56 7.82
CA LYS A 299 -26.56 -13.93 8.18
C LYS A 299 -25.07 -13.95 8.40
N TYR A 300 -24.64 -14.49 9.54
CA TYR A 300 -23.23 -14.76 9.79
C TYR A 300 -22.75 -15.85 8.81
N GLU A 301 -21.93 -15.44 7.85
CA GLU A 301 -21.39 -16.29 6.79
C GLU A 301 -20.11 -15.62 6.28
N PRO A 302 -18.95 -15.95 6.89
CA PRO A 302 -17.67 -15.40 6.48
C PRO A 302 -17.36 -15.69 5.01
N TRP A 303 -16.82 -14.70 4.29
CA TRP A 303 -16.49 -14.84 2.87
C TRP A 303 -15.26 -14.03 2.49
N SER A 304 -14.61 -14.45 1.40
CA SER A 304 -13.48 -13.76 0.77
C SER A 304 -13.64 -13.68 -0.74
N CYS A 305 -13.52 -12.50 -1.30
CA CYS A 305 -13.36 -12.21 -2.72
C CYS A 305 -12.41 -11.02 -2.88
N LEU A 306 -11.10 -11.24 -2.74
CA LEU A 306 -10.11 -10.16 -2.77
C LEU A 306 -10.05 -9.41 -4.11
N ASN A 307 -10.58 -10.01 -5.20
CA ASN A 307 -10.73 -9.30 -6.47
C ASN A 307 -11.73 -8.13 -6.39
N SER A 308 -12.64 -8.12 -5.41
CA SER A 308 -13.57 -7.01 -5.17
C SER A 308 -13.05 -5.95 -4.20
N GLN A 309 -11.84 -6.14 -3.63
CA GLN A 309 -11.22 -5.14 -2.75
C GLN A 309 -11.11 -3.79 -3.46
N GLN A 310 -11.43 -2.73 -2.72
CA GLN A 310 -11.38 -1.35 -3.19
C GLN A 310 -10.30 -0.55 -2.46
N SER A 311 -9.94 0.61 -3.00
CA SER A 311 -9.03 1.56 -2.35
C SER A 311 -9.58 1.99 -0.99
N ARG A 312 -8.74 1.97 0.04
CA ARG A 312 -9.14 2.28 1.41
C ARG A 312 -8.48 3.58 1.87
N PRO A 313 -9.01 4.21 2.93
CA PRO A 313 -8.29 5.24 3.63
C PRO A 313 -6.96 4.74 4.18
N GLU A 314 -5.98 5.63 4.21
CA GLU A 314 -4.62 5.32 4.63
C GLU A 314 -4.59 4.93 6.11
N TYR A 315 -5.45 5.53 6.95
CA TYR A 315 -5.48 5.27 8.40
C TYR A 315 -6.86 5.35 9.03
N ILE A 316 -7.51 4.20 9.25
CA ILE A 316 -8.68 4.10 10.14
C ILE A 316 -8.67 2.76 10.87
N ASP A 317 -8.71 2.80 12.20
CA ASP A 317 -9.03 1.65 13.07
C ASP A 317 -10.47 1.22 12.76
N SER A 318 -10.61 0.25 11.87
CA SER A 318 -11.89 -0.09 11.25
C SER A 318 -11.96 -1.55 10.86
N TYR A 319 -13.16 -2.09 10.79
CA TYR A 319 -13.39 -3.43 10.28
C TYR A 319 -14.51 -3.44 9.24
N ALA A 320 -14.45 -4.43 8.35
CA ALA A 320 -15.45 -4.61 7.32
C ALA A 320 -16.78 -5.07 7.94
N GLN A 321 -17.84 -4.27 7.77
CA GLN A 321 -19.21 -4.73 7.96
C GLN A 321 -19.88 -4.87 6.59
N GLY A 322 -19.64 -6.00 5.92
CA GLY A 322 -20.05 -6.18 4.52
C GLY A 322 -19.16 -5.36 3.57
N ASN A 323 -19.78 -4.50 2.74
CA ASN A 323 -19.09 -3.60 1.80
C ASN A 323 -18.97 -2.17 2.36
N SER A 324 -18.72 -2.02 3.66
CA SER A 324 -18.65 -0.71 4.31
C SER A 324 -17.59 -0.69 5.39
N LEU A 325 -16.99 0.48 5.60
CA LEU A 325 -16.00 0.73 6.64
C LEU A 325 -16.70 1.24 7.89
N ARG A 326 -16.60 0.51 9.00
CA ARG A 326 -17.10 1.00 10.28
C ARG A 326 -16.05 1.84 10.98
N VAL A 327 -16.42 3.07 11.33
CA VAL A 327 -15.58 4.00 12.11
C VAL A 327 -16.22 4.13 13.48
N GLU A 328 -15.45 3.82 14.53
CA GLU A 328 -15.84 3.99 15.93
C GLU A 328 -14.83 4.87 16.63
N LEU A 329 -15.33 5.94 17.24
CA LEU A 329 -14.51 6.87 18.02
C LEU A 329 -15.13 6.96 19.40
N SER A 330 -14.34 6.70 20.43
CA SER A 330 -14.73 6.97 21.81
C SER A 330 -13.81 8.03 22.41
N ALA A 331 -14.41 9.03 23.04
CA ALA A 331 -13.75 10.09 23.77
C ALA A 331 -13.03 9.57 25.03
N THR A 332 -13.36 8.34 25.48
CA THR A 332 -12.79 7.72 26.68
C THR A 332 -11.61 6.78 26.42
N THR A 333 -11.46 6.24 25.20
CA THR A 333 -10.44 5.21 24.88
C THR A 333 -9.42 5.63 23.82
N SER A 334 -9.53 6.83 23.23
CA SER A 334 -8.56 7.32 22.23
C SER A 334 -7.28 7.88 22.86
N TYR A 335 -6.58 6.99 23.56
CA TYR A 335 -5.18 7.12 23.97
C TYR A 335 -4.37 5.94 23.38
N SER A 336 -4.57 5.58 22.10
CA SER A 336 -3.82 4.44 21.51
C SER A 336 -3.83 4.29 19.98
N THR A 337 -4.28 5.27 19.19
CA THR A 337 -4.16 5.19 17.72
C THR A 337 -3.29 6.33 17.23
N THR A 338 -2.01 6.06 17.14
CA THR A 338 -1.00 6.97 16.61
C THR A 338 -1.40 7.40 15.19
N ASN A 339 -1.45 8.73 15.00
CA ASN A 339 -1.63 9.50 13.75
C ASN A 339 -3.01 10.14 13.49
N GLY A 340 -3.93 10.14 14.46
CA GLY A 340 -4.81 11.31 14.62
C GLY A 340 -3.99 12.48 15.13
N HIS A 341 -3.56 13.43 14.28
CA HIS A 341 -2.91 14.64 14.77
C HIS A 341 -3.95 15.48 15.54
N LEU A 342 -3.90 15.47 16.88
CA LEU A 342 -4.45 16.56 17.69
C LEU A 342 -3.58 17.79 17.43
N ASN A 343 -4.09 18.75 16.66
CA ASN A 343 -3.50 20.08 16.65
C ASN A 343 -4.07 20.85 17.84
N ASP A 344 -3.19 21.21 18.78
CA ASP A 344 -3.46 22.14 19.88
C ASP A 344 -3.49 23.59 19.35
N LEU A 345 -4.30 23.84 18.32
CA LEU A 345 -4.48 25.14 17.71
C LEU A 345 -5.53 25.93 18.50
N GLY A 346 -5.14 26.39 19.70
CA GLY A 346 -5.60 27.64 20.32
C GLY A 346 -7.11 27.91 20.47
N THR A 347 -7.97 26.91 20.29
CA THR A 347 -9.43 27.04 20.42
C THR A 347 -9.95 25.86 21.24
N MET A 348 -10.83 26.17 22.20
CA MET A 348 -11.24 25.39 23.38
C MET A 348 -11.93 24.02 23.13
N THR A 349 -11.71 23.36 21.99
CA THR A 349 -12.31 22.07 21.65
C THR A 349 -11.34 21.17 20.87
N PRO A 350 -10.94 20.00 21.39
CA PRO A 350 -10.14 19.05 20.61
C PRO A 350 -10.90 18.57 19.37
N GLN A 351 -10.20 18.49 18.24
CA GLN A 351 -10.76 18.06 16.94
C GLN A 351 -9.94 16.88 16.43
N LEU A 352 -10.62 15.82 16.01
CA LEU A 352 -9.99 14.67 15.35
C LEU A 352 -10.03 14.87 13.84
N HIS A 353 -8.90 14.61 13.18
CA HIS A 353 -8.80 14.58 11.72
C HIS A 353 -8.55 13.15 11.25
N LEU A 354 -9.47 12.64 10.43
CA LEU A 354 -9.33 11.39 9.69
C LEU A 354 -8.78 11.71 8.29
N GLU A 355 -7.64 11.11 7.96
CA GLU A 355 -7.08 11.16 6.61
C GLU A 355 -7.78 10.12 5.74
N LEU A 356 -8.44 10.56 4.66
CA LEU A 356 -9.14 9.67 3.75
C LEU A 356 -8.25 9.27 2.57
N PHE A 357 -7.69 10.23 1.83
CA PHE A 357 -6.85 9.91 0.68
C PHE A 357 -5.75 10.92 0.50
N LEU A 358 -4.54 10.44 0.17
CA LEU A 358 -3.41 11.25 -0.23
C LEU A 358 -3.19 11.20 -1.75
N PHE A 359 -2.95 12.37 -2.32
CA PHE A 359 -2.75 12.59 -3.74
C PHE A 359 -1.36 13.17 -3.99
N PRO A 360 -0.59 12.64 -4.98
CA PRO A 360 0.78 13.00 -5.17
C PRO A 360 0.93 14.32 -5.91
N ASN A 361 -0.05 14.76 -6.72
CA ASN A 361 -0.08 16.01 -7.52
C ASN A 361 -1.42 16.13 -8.30
N LEU A 362 -2.56 15.87 -7.65
CA LEU A 362 -3.85 15.88 -8.34
C LEU A 362 -4.34 17.32 -8.56
N CYS A 363 -4.51 17.73 -9.81
CA CYS A 363 -5.17 18.97 -10.19
C CYS A 363 -6.60 18.66 -10.63
N LEU A 364 -7.56 19.43 -10.10
CA LEU A 364 -8.98 19.27 -10.40
C LEU A 364 -9.48 20.46 -11.22
N SER A 365 -10.36 20.19 -12.17
CA SER A 365 -11.07 21.18 -12.96
C SER A 365 -12.23 21.81 -12.17
N ARG A 366 -12.89 22.81 -12.76
CA ARG A 366 -14.12 23.40 -12.19
C ARG A 366 -15.28 22.42 -12.11
N GLU A 367 -15.27 21.38 -12.94
CA GLU A 367 -16.33 20.38 -13.05
C GLU A 367 -16.16 19.22 -12.05
N ALA A 368 -15.10 19.25 -11.22
CA ALA A 368 -14.86 18.19 -10.25
C ALA A 368 -15.98 18.08 -9.20
N GLU A 369 -16.56 16.88 -9.07
CA GLU A 369 -17.62 16.55 -8.12
C GLU A 369 -17.17 15.46 -7.15
N LEU A 370 -17.43 15.67 -5.87
CA LEU A 370 -17.18 14.69 -4.80
C LEU A 370 -18.50 14.25 -4.17
N SER A 371 -18.69 12.95 -4.05
CA SER A 371 -19.83 12.32 -3.35
C SER A 371 -19.33 11.42 -2.22
N LEU A 372 -19.88 11.61 -1.01
CA LEU A 372 -19.62 10.77 0.17
C LEU A 372 -20.91 10.07 0.60
N VAL A 373 -20.86 8.75 0.72
CA VAL A 373 -21.97 7.93 1.21
C VAL A 373 -21.65 7.44 2.62
N LEU A 374 -22.51 7.79 3.59
CA LEU A 374 -22.34 7.39 4.98
C LEU A 374 -23.67 7.01 5.64
N LYS A 375 -23.58 6.26 6.74
CA LYS A 375 -24.71 5.89 7.58
C LYS A 375 -24.35 6.07 9.05
N PRO A 376 -24.97 7.00 9.78
CA PRO A 376 -24.78 7.12 11.22
C PRO A 376 -25.21 5.83 11.93
N LEU A 377 -24.49 5.46 12.99
CA LEU A 377 -24.87 4.36 13.87
C LEU A 377 -25.27 4.93 15.25
N PRO A 378 -26.29 4.34 15.90
CA PRO A 378 -26.59 4.68 17.29
C PRO A 378 -25.45 4.23 18.20
N LEU A 379 -25.06 5.08 19.14
CA LEU A 379 -24.15 4.75 20.24
C LEU A 379 -24.90 3.83 21.22
N SER A 380 -24.83 2.51 21.00
CA SER A 380 -25.36 1.45 21.90
C SER A 380 -26.72 1.73 22.60
N GLU A 381 -27.82 1.43 21.89
CA GLU A 381 -29.19 1.01 22.31
C GLU A 381 -30.08 1.86 23.28
N PRO A 382 -31.44 1.71 23.24
CA PRO A 382 -32.36 2.84 23.34
C PRO A 382 -32.76 3.18 24.77
N ALA A 383 -32.67 4.46 25.12
CA ALA A 383 -33.52 5.02 26.17
C ALA A 383 -34.89 5.38 25.56
N ILE A 384 -35.85 4.50 25.79
CA ILE A 384 -37.26 4.81 26.11
C ILE A 384 -38.07 5.60 25.06
N ARG A 385 -39.09 4.91 24.53
CA ARG A 385 -40.35 5.44 23.95
C ARG A 385 -40.44 6.97 23.88
N GLY A 386 -40.00 7.52 22.76
CA GLY A 386 -40.28 8.89 22.36
C GLY A 386 -40.32 8.93 20.84
N SER A 387 -41.37 9.56 20.31
CA SER A 387 -41.55 9.85 18.88
C SER A 387 -40.22 10.22 18.22
N VAL A 388 -39.80 9.44 17.23
CA VAL A 388 -38.60 9.72 16.41
C VAL A 388 -38.83 11.06 15.71
N ALA A 389 -38.26 12.12 16.27
CA ALA A 389 -38.18 13.41 15.61
C ALA A 389 -37.46 13.22 14.26
N SER A 390 -37.93 13.95 13.25
CA SER A 390 -37.52 13.87 11.85
C SER A 390 -36.01 13.67 11.66
N VAL A 391 -35.64 12.64 10.89
CA VAL A 391 -34.28 12.30 10.42
C VAL A 391 -33.79 13.35 9.42
N LEU A 392 -33.80 14.63 9.80
CA LEU A 392 -33.41 15.73 8.91
C LEU A 392 -31.98 16.20 9.12
N ASP A 393 -31.23 15.70 10.10
CA ASP A 393 -29.82 16.05 10.15
C ASP A 393 -28.88 14.99 10.76
N PRO A 394 -28.55 13.92 9.98
CA PRO A 394 -27.49 12.99 10.33
C PRO A 394 -26.10 13.65 10.39
N LEU A 395 -25.91 14.81 9.75
CA LEU A 395 -24.65 15.57 9.77
C LEU A 395 -24.55 16.52 10.96
N GLU A 396 -25.62 17.18 11.40
CA GLU A 396 -25.58 18.04 12.60
C GLU A 396 -25.29 17.23 13.88
N ASN A 397 -25.79 15.99 13.97
CA ASN A 397 -25.50 15.12 15.11
C ASN A 397 -24.04 14.64 15.15
N LEU A 398 -23.42 14.39 13.99
CA LEU A 398 -22.02 13.97 13.90
C LEU A 398 -21.04 15.15 13.76
N ARG A 399 -21.53 16.34 13.40
CA ARG A 399 -20.78 17.57 13.09
C ARG A 399 -19.56 17.34 12.17
N LEU A 400 -19.69 16.42 11.22
CA LEU A 400 -18.61 16.05 10.31
C LEU A 400 -18.33 17.19 9.32
N ARG A 401 -17.06 17.55 9.15
CA ARG A 401 -16.64 18.50 8.11
C ARG A 401 -15.61 17.84 7.20
N LEU A 402 -15.91 17.74 5.91
CA LEU A 402 -14.89 17.36 4.95
C LEU A 402 -13.93 18.53 4.72
N PHE A 403 -12.66 18.20 4.54
CA PHE A 403 -11.64 19.17 4.18
C PHE A 403 -10.74 18.63 3.09
N VAL A 404 -10.15 19.56 2.35
CA VAL A 404 -9.07 19.29 1.41
C VAL A 404 -7.84 20.10 1.79
N ASP A 405 -6.70 19.44 1.85
CA ASP A 405 -5.42 20.12 1.94
C ASP A 405 -4.91 20.38 0.53
N LEU A 406 -4.53 21.62 0.27
CA LEU A 406 -4.08 22.11 -1.01
C LEU A 406 -2.59 22.47 -0.95
N THR A 407 -1.92 22.34 -2.08
CA THR A 407 -0.61 22.94 -2.32
C THR A 407 -0.69 23.84 -3.53
N VAL A 408 -0.26 25.07 -3.36
CA VAL A 408 -0.01 26.00 -4.46
C VAL A 408 1.43 25.84 -4.93
N LEU A 409 1.61 25.59 -6.22
CA LEU A 409 2.88 25.32 -6.88
C LEU A 409 3.10 26.38 -7.98
N PRO A 410 4.31 26.92 -8.18
CA PRO A 410 4.59 27.72 -9.37
C PRO A 410 4.51 26.82 -10.63
N ALA A 411 3.89 27.30 -11.70
CA ALA A 411 3.74 26.59 -12.97
C ALA A 411 5.08 26.38 -13.69
N ALA A 412 6.06 27.24 -13.42
CA ALA A 412 7.41 27.15 -13.97
C ALA A 412 8.45 26.91 -12.86
N GLY A 413 9.18 25.79 -12.97
CA GLY A 413 10.38 25.51 -12.16
C GLY A 413 10.26 24.27 -11.26
N PRO A 414 11.39 23.62 -10.92
CA PRO A 414 11.38 22.40 -10.12
C PRO A 414 11.08 22.71 -8.64
N LEU A 415 10.01 22.17 -8.05
CA LEU A 415 9.63 22.41 -6.64
C LEU A 415 10.46 21.67 -5.60
N TYR A 416 11.03 22.38 -4.61
CA TYR A 416 11.97 21.86 -3.60
C TYR A 416 11.31 21.66 -2.23
N THR A 417 11.03 20.41 -1.82
CA THR A 417 10.45 20.12 -0.50
C THR A 417 11.17 18.94 0.16
N SER A 418 11.53 19.08 1.44
CA SER A 418 12.24 18.07 2.25
C SER A 418 11.32 17.22 3.14
N LYS A 419 10.00 17.44 3.04
CA LYS A 419 8.93 16.77 3.79
C LYS A 419 7.79 16.40 2.82
N SER A 420 6.72 15.76 3.32
CA SER A 420 5.43 15.66 2.61
C SER A 420 5.12 16.98 1.89
N TYR A 421 4.54 16.93 0.69
CA TYR A 421 4.23 18.15 -0.07
C TYR A 421 3.61 19.23 0.84
N PRO A 422 4.12 20.48 0.81
CA PRO A 422 3.71 21.51 1.76
C PRO A 422 2.22 21.77 1.57
N VAL A 423 1.43 21.59 2.62
CA VAL A 423 0.05 22.06 2.63
C VAL A 423 0.11 23.57 2.79
N THR A 424 -0.24 24.30 1.74
CA THR A 424 -0.28 25.77 1.76
C THR A 424 -1.59 26.25 2.38
N HIS A 425 -2.67 25.51 2.18
CA HIS A 425 -3.99 25.87 2.66
C HIS A 425 -4.84 24.63 2.93
N ARG A 426 -5.70 24.70 3.96
CA ARG A 426 -6.77 23.73 4.20
C ARG A 426 -8.10 24.41 3.96
N GLN A 427 -8.90 23.83 3.07
CA GLN A 427 -10.24 24.30 2.77
C GLN A 427 -11.27 23.31 3.30
N PHE A 428 -12.26 23.80 4.05
CA PHE A 428 -13.42 23.01 4.45
C PHE A 428 -14.49 23.09 3.37
N LEU A 429 -15.08 21.94 3.04
CA LEU A 429 -16.05 21.85 1.96
C LEU A 429 -17.46 22.16 2.48
N LEU A 430 -18.19 22.96 1.73
CA LEU A 430 -19.61 23.22 1.94
C LEU A 430 -20.40 22.20 1.14
N HIS A 431 -21.27 21.43 1.79
CA HIS A 431 -22.16 20.51 1.09
C HIS A 431 -23.27 21.30 0.38
N GLU A 432 -23.83 20.73 -0.68
CA GLU A 432 -25.05 21.30 -1.28
C GLU A 432 -26.21 21.27 -0.27
N SER A 433 -27.14 22.23 -0.34
CA SER A 433 -28.22 22.40 0.62
C SER A 433 -29.18 21.21 0.72
N ALA A 434 -29.11 20.25 -0.21
CA ALA A 434 -29.88 19.03 -0.21
C ALA A 434 -28.98 17.82 0.08
N ILE A 435 -29.14 17.21 1.25
CA ILE A 435 -28.61 15.88 1.53
C ILE A 435 -29.56 14.88 0.86
N GLU A 436 -29.07 14.14 -0.14
CA GLU A 436 -29.87 13.09 -0.75
C GLU A 436 -29.84 11.85 0.14
N MET A 437 -31.01 11.46 0.62
CA MET A 437 -31.18 10.15 1.25
C MET A 437 -31.12 9.09 0.16
N VAL A 438 -30.04 8.31 0.15
CA VAL A 438 -29.92 7.18 -0.77
C VAL A 438 -30.81 6.07 -0.24
N VAL A 439 -31.88 5.79 -0.97
CA VAL A 439 -32.72 4.62 -0.74
C VAL A 439 -31.94 3.40 -1.21
N GLY A 440 -31.07 2.89 -0.33
CA GLY A 440 -30.42 1.60 -0.49
C GLY A 440 -31.32 0.46 0.01
N GLN A 441 -30.82 -0.77 -0.11
CA GLN A 441 -31.50 -1.98 0.37
C GLN A 441 -31.69 -2.03 1.91
N THR A 442 -31.10 -1.08 2.66
CA THR A 442 -31.37 -0.83 4.08
C THR A 442 -31.67 0.66 4.30
N PRO A 443 -32.61 1.05 5.18
CA PRO A 443 -32.89 2.46 5.45
C PRO A 443 -31.67 3.21 6.04
N ASN A 444 -31.67 4.53 5.82
CA ASN A 444 -30.80 5.55 6.47
C ASN A 444 -29.37 5.72 5.94
N TRP A 445 -29.12 5.58 4.64
CA TRP A 445 -27.87 6.05 4.02
C TRP A 445 -28.03 7.49 3.54
N ALA A 446 -27.06 8.36 3.85
CA ALA A 446 -26.96 9.72 3.34
C ALA A 446 -25.87 9.77 2.25
N CYS A 447 -26.19 10.38 1.11
CA CYS A 447 -25.21 10.81 0.12
C CYS A 447 -25.08 12.32 0.18
N ILE A 448 -23.85 12.77 0.37
CA ILE A 448 -23.50 14.17 0.48
C ILE A 448 -22.66 14.53 -0.73
N ARG A 449 -23.12 15.51 -1.50
CA ARG A 449 -22.43 15.99 -2.70
C ARG A 449 -21.75 17.32 -2.46
N TYR A 450 -20.61 17.48 -3.09
CA TYR A 450 -19.78 18.67 -3.05
C TYR A 450 -19.34 19.00 -4.48
N ARG A 451 -19.64 20.23 -4.94
CA ARG A 451 -19.05 20.80 -6.16
C ARG A 451 -17.61 21.23 -5.88
N LEU A 452 -16.75 20.25 -5.73
CA LEU A 452 -15.38 20.43 -5.28
C LEU A 452 -14.62 21.42 -6.17
N GLY A 453 -14.69 21.27 -7.50
CA GLY A 453 -14.01 22.13 -8.47
C GLY A 453 -14.39 23.61 -8.34
N GLN A 454 -15.69 23.89 -8.20
CA GLN A 454 -16.21 25.26 -8.03
C GLN A 454 -15.75 25.89 -6.71
N GLN A 455 -15.65 25.09 -5.64
CA GLN A 455 -15.18 25.54 -4.34
C GLN A 455 -13.68 25.80 -4.32
N LEU A 456 -12.88 24.99 -5.03
CA LEU A 456 -11.43 25.20 -5.13
C LEU A 456 -11.07 26.42 -5.98
N THR A 457 -11.89 26.74 -6.99
CA THR A 457 -11.61 27.85 -7.90
C THR A 457 -11.98 29.21 -7.33
N SER A 458 -12.95 29.31 -6.42
CA SER A 458 -13.26 30.57 -5.73
C SER A 458 -12.15 31.02 -4.77
N ALA A 459 -11.28 30.10 -4.33
CA ALA A 459 -10.06 30.41 -3.60
C ALA A 459 -8.93 30.94 -4.52
N GLN A 460 -9.01 30.69 -5.83
CA GLN A 460 -8.09 31.22 -6.85
C GLN A 460 -8.57 32.61 -7.31
N THR A 461 -8.54 33.61 -6.41
CA THR A 461 -8.78 34.99 -6.83
C THR A 461 -7.56 35.53 -7.56
N THR A 462 -7.82 35.95 -8.80
CA THR A 462 -6.93 36.51 -9.79
C THR A 462 -6.33 37.85 -9.35
N ASP A 463 -5.00 37.92 -9.19
CA ASP A 463 -4.30 39.18 -9.41
C ASP A 463 -4.14 39.35 -10.93
N SER A 464 -4.87 40.32 -11.47
CA SER A 464 -5.08 40.57 -12.91
C SER A 464 -3.85 41.14 -13.64
N GLY A 465 -2.64 40.81 -13.18
CA GLY A 465 -1.36 41.29 -13.74
C GLY A 465 -0.28 40.22 -13.93
N ALA A 466 -0.55 38.94 -13.62
CA ALA A 466 0.43 37.87 -13.71
C ALA A 466 0.70 37.47 -15.18
N THR A 467 1.97 37.48 -15.59
CA THR A 467 2.41 36.94 -16.89
C THR A 467 2.35 35.40 -16.89
N GLU A 468 2.33 34.73 -18.05
CA GLU A 468 2.34 33.25 -18.15
C GLU A 468 3.45 32.56 -17.33
N ALA A 469 4.51 33.28 -16.97
CA ALA A 469 5.60 32.80 -16.12
C ALA A 469 5.25 32.71 -14.62
N ASP A 470 4.18 33.37 -14.18
CA ASP A 470 3.74 33.47 -12.77
C ASP A 470 2.47 32.66 -12.47
N ALA A 471 2.00 31.82 -13.41
CA ALA A 471 0.83 30.99 -13.19
C ALA A 471 1.06 30.05 -11.99
N GLU A 472 0.14 30.01 -11.04
CA GLU A 472 0.18 29.08 -9.92
C GLU A 472 -0.75 27.89 -10.20
N VAL A 473 -0.26 26.68 -9.96
CA VAL A 473 -1.06 25.46 -10.03
C VAL A 473 -1.46 25.02 -8.64
N VAL A 474 -2.76 24.79 -8.44
CA VAL A 474 -3.30 24.29 -7.18
C VAL A 474 -3.49 22.78 -7.29
N CYS A 475 -2.77 22.03 -6.46
CA CYS A 475 -2.93 20.58 -6.34
C CYS A 475 -3.67 20.23 -5.06
N VAL A 476 -4.64 19.33 -5.16
CA VAL A 476 -5.21 18.61 -4.01
C VAL A 476 -4.17 17.61 -3.52
N ARG A 477 -3.90 17.66 -2.21
CA ARG A 477 -2.95 16.76 -1.52
C ARG A 477 -3.62 15.74 -0.65
N ARG A 478 -4.61 16.18 0.10
CA ARG A 478 -5.32 15.35 1.05
C ARG A 478 -6.80 15.61 0.92
N LEU A 479 -7.57 14.54 0.92
CA LEU A 479 -8.98 14.57 1.28
C LEU A 479 -9.10 13.97 2.69
N GLY A 480 -9.78 14.66 3.57
CA GLY A 480 -9.95 14.21 4.95
C GLY A 480 -11.28 14.64 5.54
N MET A 481 -11.54 14.15 6.75
CA MET A 481 -12.74 14.45 7.52
C MET A 481 -12.35 14.90 8.91
N GLN A 482 -13.00 15.95 9.39
CA GLN A 482 -12.84 16.46 10.73
C GLN A 482 -14.07 16.14 11.57
N ILE A 483 -13.83 15.68 12.79
CA ILE A 483 -14.86 15.21 13.72
C ILE A 483 -14.62 15.90 15.08
N PRO A 484 -15.64 16.49 15.71
CA PRO A 484 -15.48 17.02 17.06
C PRO A 484 -15.24 15.89 18.06
N TYR A 485 -14.21 16.03 18.89
CA TYR A 485 -13.79 15.00 19.84
C TYR A 485 -14.67 14.94 21.12
N GLN A 486 -15.69 15.80 21.22
CA GLN A 486 -16.46 15.96 22.46
C GLN A 486 -17.47 14.83 22.73
N HIS A 487 -17.76 13.98 21.75
CA HIS A 487 -18.74 12.92 21.87
C HIS A 487 -18.26 11.65 21.18
N ASP A 488 -18.57 10.50 21.78
CA ASP A 488 -18.43 9.23 21.09
C ASP A 488 -19.25 9.29 19.80
N CYS A 489 -18.72 8.75 18.71
CA CYS A 489 -19.45 8.71 17.45
C CYS A 489 -19.16 7.40 16.72
N ALA A 490 -20.19 6.85 16.08
CA ALA A 490 -20.06 5.66 15.26
C ALA A 490 -20.82 5.88 13.96
N PHE A 491 -20.20 5.54 12.84
CA PHE A 491 -20.84 5.58 11.52
C PHE A 491 -20.19 4.57 10.58
N LEU A 492 -20.93 4.24 9.52
CA LEU A 492 -20.43 3.46 8.39
C LEU A 492 -20.12 4.39 7.22
N LEU A 493 -18.93 4.26 6.64
CA LEU A 493 -18.64 4.81 5.32
C LEU A 493 -19.00 3.77 4.27
N GLY A 494 -19.94 4.11 3.40
CA GLY A 494 -20.47 3.25 2.34
C GLY A 494 -19.83 3.50 0.99
N GLY A 495 -19.17 4.65 0.82
CA GLY A 495 -18.34 4.91 -0.34
C GLY A 495 -17.97 6.37 -0.54
N LEU A 496 -17.02 6.57 -1.44
CA LEU A 496 -16.54 7.88 -1.86
C LEU A 496 -16.30 7.83 -3.36
N THR A 497 -16.80 8.85 -4.06
CA THR A 497 -16.64 8.99 -5.51
C THR A 497 -16.21 10.41 -5.83
N LEU A 498 -15.05 10.56 -6.48
CA LEU A 498 -14.54 11.79 -7.06
C LEU A 498 -14.56 11.63 -8.57
N VAL A 499 -15.31 12.48 -9.26
CA VAL A 499 -15.44 12.52 -10.73
C VAL A 499 -14.91 13.85 -11.20
N ASP A 500 -14.06 13.82 -12.21
CA ASP A 500 -13.61 15.00 -12.93
C ASP A 500 -13.11 14.54 -14.30
N PRO A 501 -13.81 14.87 -15.40
CA PRO A 501 -13.41 14.46 -16.74
C PRO A 501 -12.10 15.11 -17.20
N ASP A 502 -11.72 16.22 -16.59
CA ASP A 502 -10.55 17.04 -16.97
C ASP A 502 -9.46 17.01 -15.89
N ALA A 503 -9.50 16.02 -14.98
CA ALA A 503 -8.48 15.87 -13.95
C ALA A 503 -7.10 15.61 -14.54
N ASN A 504 -6.08 16.25 -13.97
CA ASN A 504 -4.70 16.12 -14.41
C ASN A 504 -3.78 15.78 -13.24
N TRP A 505 -2.76 14.94 -13.48
CA TRP A 505 -1.76 14.57 -12.49
C TRP A 505 -0.40 15.15 -12.94
N LEU A 506 0.12 16.12 -12.19
CA LEU A 506 1.41 16.77 -12.50
C LEU A 506 2.65 15.94 -12.15
#